data_AF-A0A7L2CP33-F1
#
_entry.id   AF-A0A7L2CP33-F1
#
_cell.length_a   1.000
_cell.length_b   1.000
_cell.length_c   1.000
_cell.angle_alpha   90.00
_cell.angle_beta   90.00
_cell.angle_gamma   90.00
#
_symmetry.space_group_name_H-M   'P 1'
#
loop_
_entity.id
_entity.type
_entity.pdbx_description
1 polymer ?
#
loop_
_entity_poly.entity_id
_entity_poly.type
_entity_poly.pdbx_seq_one_letter_code
_entity_poly.pdbx_strand_id
1 'polypeptide(L)'
;GGRIGNWLEDEYAHQDLLNDFIRKKEQGQLLVQRLARLQENIFKRVELSISSDGFVHFGDTVLLMNPDNKSSDLEGTSEEQEPEMRGDVTLAVDMEEVSLYSDEPLQLSSGLSAVRRVDPIGRNAFCIVSADGSAEGEPLRYGQSFLLGTKGGVSDKL
;
A
#
# COMPACT_ATOMS: atom_id res chain seq x y z
N GLY A 1 28.39 28.64 28.11
CA GLY A 1 29.20 27.41 28.20
C GLY A 1 30.59 27.69 27.67
N GLY A 2 31.62 27.08 28.25
CA GLY A 2 33.01 27.27 27.81
C GLY A 2 33.28 26.55 26.49
N ARG A 3 34.00 27.21 25.58
CA ARG A 3 34.41 26.68 24.27
C ARG A 3 35.69 25.86 24.44
N ILE A 4 35.60 24.54 24.35
CA ILE A 4 36.72 23.59 24.51
C ILE A 4 36.67 22.61 23.32
N GLY A 5 37.84 22.23 22.78
CA GLY A 5 37.93 21.29 21.66
C GLY A 5 37.46 21.88 20.32
N ASN A 6 36.88 21.05 19.45
CA ASN A 6 36.41 21.40 18.10
C ASN A 6 35.05 22.16 18.10
N TRP A 7 34.79 22.95 19.14
CA TRP A 7 33.51 23.64 19.36
C TRP A 7 33.00 24.44 18.15
N LEU A 8 33.90 24.96 17.31
CA LEU A 8 33.54 25.72 16.11
C LEU A 8 33.05 24.80 14.99
N GLU A 9 33.69 23.64 14.81
CA GLU A 9 33.27 22.61 13.86
C GLU A 9 31.92 22.02 14.28
N ASP A 10 31.73 21.78 15.59
CA ASP A 10 30.46 21.33 16.15
C ASP A 10 29.33 22.34 15.89
N GLU A 11 29.60 23.65 16.06
CA GLU A 11 28.64 24.72 15.80
C GLU A 11 28.26 24.78 14.31
N TYR A 12 29.23 24.68 13.40
CA TYR A 12 28.96 24.64 11.96
C TYR A 12 28.19 23.39 11.55
N ALA A 13 28.55 22.21 12.07
CA ALA A 13 27.85 20.96 11.81
C ALA A 13 26.39 21.02 12.29
N HIS A 14 26.14 21.61 13.46
CA HIS A 14 24.78 21.84 13.96
C HIS A 14 23.99 22.80 13.06
N GLN A 15 24.61 23.87 12.59
CA GLN A 15 23.94 24.83 11.71
C GLN A 15 23.58 24.19 10.36
N ASP A 16 24.46 23.37 9.78
CA ASP A 16 24.20 22.66 8.53
C ASP A 16 23.08 21.63 8.69
N LEU A 17 23.06 20.87 9.80
CA LEU A 17 21.98 19.93 10.11
C LEU A 17 20.63 20.65 10.24
N LEU A 18 20.60 21.80 10.91
CA LEU A 18 19.39 22.60 11.07
C LEU A 18 18.89 23.14 9.72
N ASN A 19 19.81 23.61 8.87
CA ASN A 19 19.47 24.11 7.54
C ASN A 19 18.91 22.99 6.65
N ASP A 20 19.48 21.77 6.70
CA ASP A 20 18.94 20.61 5.97
C ASP A 20 17.55 20.24 6.47
N PHE A 21 17.34 20.23 7.79
CA PHE A 21 16.05 19.95 8.39
C PHE A 21 14.98 20.96 7.95
N ILE A 22 15.28 22.27 7.99
CA ILE A 22 14.35 23.33 7.57
C ILE A 22 14.00 23.16 6.09
N ARG A 23 15.00 22.98 5.23
CA ARG A 23 14.80 22.75 3.80
C ARG A 23 13.89 21.56 3.53
N LYS A 24 14.17 20.41 4.15
CA LYS A 24 13.36 19.19 3.99
C LYS A 24 11.93 19.37 4.53
N LYS A 25 11.78 20.09 5.64
CA LYS A 25 10.46 20.41 6.22
C LYS A 25 9.61 21.25 5.27
N GLU A 26 10.19 22.29 4.68
CA GLU A 26 9.51 23.18 3.72
C GLU A 26 9.10 22.42 2.46
N GLN A 27 9.91 21.45 2.03
CA GLN A 27 9.64 20.61 0.86
C GLN A 27 8.72 19.41 1.17
N GLY A 28 8.36 19.18 2.44
CA GLY A 28 7.54 18.02 2.82
C GLY A 28 8.28 16.69 2.77
N GLN A 29 9.62 16.72 2.76
CA GLN A 29 10.49 15.56 2.59
C GLN A 29 10.89 14.90 3.91
N LEU A 30 10.51 15.45 5.07
CA LEU A 30 10.76 14.77 6.33
C LEU A 30 10.03 13.42 6.34
N LEU A 31 10.68 12.40 6.91
CA LEU A 31 10.10 11.05 7.04
C LEU A 31 8.70 11.07 7.67
N VAL A 32 8.51 11.90 8.69
CA VAL A 32 7.20 12.06 9.36
C VAL A 32 6.13 12.61 8.41
N GLN A 33 6.48 13.55 7.52
CA GLN A 33 5.56 14.13 6.54
C GLN A 33 5.25 13.11 5.43
N ARG A 34 6.26 12.39 4.95
CA ARG A 34 6.10 11.31 3.96
C ARG A 34 5.23 10.17 4.49
N LEU A 35 5.46 9.73 5.72
CA LEU A 35 4.67 8.68 6.36
C LEU A 35 3.21 9.12 6.56
N ALA A 36 2.96 10.37 6.95
CA ALA A 36 1.62 10.92 7.06
C ALA A 36 0.86 10.86 5.71
N ARG A 37 1.52 11.21 4.60
CA ARG A 37 0.92 11.08 3.25
C ARG A 37 0.55 9.63 2.91
N LEU A 38 1.39 8.66 3.28
CA LEU A 38 1.06 7.24 3.08
C LEU A 38 -0.13 6.80 3.93
N GLN A 39 -0.22 7.28 5.18
CA GLN A 39 -1.34 6.99 6.06
C GLN A 39 -2.67 7.53 5.50
N GLU A 40 -2.66 8.74 4.95
CA GLU A 40 -3.85 9.41 4.40
C GLU A 40 -4.32 8.82 3.06
N ASN A 41 -3.42 8.17 2.31
CA ASN A 41 -3.74 7.67 0.96
C ASN A 41 -3.73 6.13 0.86
N ILE A 42 -2.61 5.50 1.18
CA ILE A 42 -2.38 4.07 0.92
C ILE A 42 -2.95 3.19 2.03
N PHE A 43 -2.82 3.63 3.27
CA PHE A 43 -3.32 2.90 4.43
C PHE A 43 -4.70 3.37 4.91
N LYS A 44 -5.28 4.36 4.22
CA LYS A 44 -6.64 4.79 4.49
C LYS A 44 -7.60 3.64 4.22
N ARG A 45 -8.53 3.43 5.14
CA ARG A 45 -9.60 2.43 5.01
C ARG A 45 -10.46 2.75 3.78
N VAL A 46 -10.80 1.70 3.03
CA VAL A 46 -11.66 1.78 1.85
C VAL A 46 -12.95 1.01 2.14
N GLU A 47 -14.07 1.54 1.67
CA GLU A 47 -15.35 0.84 1.70
C GLU A 47 -15.47 -0.05 0.46
N LEU A 48 -15.80 -1.31 0.66
CA LEU A 48 -16.05 -2.25 -0.44
C LEU A 48 -17.47 -2.07 -0.96
N SER A 49 -17.65 -2.34 -2.26
CA SER A 49 -18.99 -2.40 -2.84
C SER A 49 -19.77 -3.56 -2.24
N ILE A 50 -21.05 -3.33 -1.98
CA ILE A 50 -21.99 -4.37 -1.56
C ILE A 50 -22.86 -4.72 -2.76
N SER A 51 -22.76 -5.96 -3.23
CA SER A 51 -23.63 -6.46 -4.29
C SER A 51 -25.06 -6.66 -3.77
N SER A 52 -26.05 -6.18 -4.53
CA SER A 52 -27.47 -6.35 -4.23
C SER A 52 -28.08 -7.61 -4.87
N ASP A 53 -27.44 -8.17 -5.89
CA ASP A 53 -27.94 -9.29 -6.70
C ASP A 53 -27.04 -10.53 -6.65
N GLY A 54 -25.93 -10.46 -5.92
CA GLY A 54 -24.96 -11.55 -5.76
C GLY A 54 -23.87 -11.59 -6.83
N PHE A 55 -23.84 -10.64 -7.77
CA PHE A 55 -22.80 -10.52 -8.79
C PHE A 55 -21.81 -9.39 -8.49
N VAL A 56 -20.60 -9.52 -9.03
CA VAL A 56 -19.61 -8.44 -9.09
C VAL A 56 -19.86 -7.66 -10.37
N HIS A 57 -19.87 -6.33 -10.27
CA HIS A 57 -20.10 -5.42 -11.39
C HIS A 57 -18.87 -4.63 -11.76
N PHE A 58 -18.83 -4.14 -12.99
CA PHE A 58 -17.88 -3.08 -13.36
C PHE A 58 -18.14 -1.83 -12.50
N GLY A 59 -17.06 -1.26 -11.97
CA GLY A 59 -17.09 -0.16 -10.99
C GLY A 59 -17.01 -0.63 -9.55
N ASP A 60 -17.19 -1.92 -9.26
CA ASP A 60 -17.17 -2.42 -7.89
C ASP A 60 -15.78 -2.34 -7.26
N THR A 61 -15.78 -2.01 -5.96
CA THR A 61 -14.58 -2.01 -5.12
C THR A 61 -14.50 -3.31 -4.34
N VAL A 62 -13.44 -4.09 -4.57
CA VAL A 62 -13.30 -5.46 -4.08
C VAL A 62 -11.93 -5.71 -3.44
N LEU A 63 -11.83 -6.79 -2.68
CA LEU A 63 -10.57 -7.42 -2.29
C LEU A 63 -10.38 -8.70 -3.10
N LEU A 64 -9.15 -8.93 -3.58
CA LEU A 64 -8.75 -10.24 -4.10
C LEU A 64 -8.10 -11.01 -2.97
N MET A 65 -8.80 -12.02 -2.47
CA MET A 65 -8.39 -12.82 -1.32
C MET A 65 -8.04 -14.25 -1.74
N ASN A 66 -6.91 -14.74 -1.25
CA ASN A 66 -6.58 -16.16 -1.25
C ASN A 66 -6.85 -16.69 0.17
N PRO A 67 -7.96 -17.43 0.37
CA PRO A 67 -8.31 -17.96 1.68
C PRO A 67 -7.40 -19.12 2.09
N ASP A 68 -7.11 -19.25 3.37
CA ASP A 68 -6.40 -20.41 3.91
C ASP A 68 -7.27 -21.66 3.80
N ASN A 69 -6.82 -22.66 3.06
CA ASN A 69 -7.56 -23.90 2.89
C ASN A 69 -7.39 -24.77 4.14
N LYS A 70 -8.13 -24.47 5.20
CA LYS A 70 -8.32 -25.44 6.27
C LYS A 70 -9.19 -26.58 5.74
N SER A 71 -8.59 -27.49 4.98
CA SER A 71 -9.15 -28.84 4.84
C SER A 71 -9.13 -29.44 6.24
N SER A 72 -10.30 -29.44 6.87
CA SER A 72 -10.57 -30.12 8.14
C SER A 72 -10.57 -31.64 8.01
N ASP A 73 -10.15 -32.20 6.87
CA ASP A 73 -10.52 -33.56 6.48
C ASP A 73 -9.31 -34.49 6.29
N LEU A 74 -8.10 -34.06 6.64
CA LEU A 74 -6.94 -34.96 6.71
C LEU A 74 -6.20 -34.79 8.03
N GLU A 75 -6.74 -35.43 9.06
CA GLU A 75 -5.91 -36.05 10.11
C GLU A 75 -4.92 -36.99 9.42
N GLY A 76 -3.73 -36.51 9.07
CA GLY A 76 -2.71 -37.37 8.50
C GLY A 76 -1.63 -36.64 7.72
N THR A 77 -0.46 -36.56 8.33
CA THR A 77 0.86 -36.49 7.68
C THR A 77 1.17 -35.23 6.85
N SER A 78 1.74 -34.22 7.52
CA SER A 78 2.95 -33.51 7.05
C SER A 78 3.37 -32.46 8.09
N GLU A 79 4.15 -32.89 9.09
CA GLU A 79 4.80 -32.02 10.09
C GLU A 79 6.05 -31.28 9.54
N GLU A 80 6.14 -31.07 8.23
CA GLU A 80 7.29 -30.41 7.58
C GLU A 80 6.82 -29.43 6.49
N GLN A 81 5.95 -28.48 6.84
CA GLN A 81 5.82 -27.24 6.08
C GLN A 81 5.96 -26.10 7.09
N GLU A 82 6.88 -25.18 6.78
CA GLU A 82 7.20 -24.08 7.69
C GLU A 82 5.92 -23.35 8.13
N PRO A 83 5.77 -23.04 9.42
CA PRO A 83 4.54 -22.49 10.01
C PRO A 83 4.20 -21.06 9.54
N GLU A 84 4.96 -20.50 8.60
CA GLU A 84 5.07 -19.05 8.41
C GLU A 84 3.91 -18.44 7.59
N MET A 85 3.16 -19.25 6.83
CA MET A 85 2.13 -18.72 5.92
C MET A 85 0.75 -19.39 6.06
N ARG A 86 0.27 -19.53 7.30
CA ARG A 86 -1.14 -19.82 7.59
C ARG A 86 -1.99 -18.54 7.62
N GLY A 87 -3.23 -18.63 7.15
CA GLY A 87 -4.22 -17.55 7.20
C GLY A 87 -4.43 -16.80 5.88
N ASP A 88 -5.61 -16.18 5.77
CA ASP A 88 -6.06 -15.48 4.56
C ASP A 88 -5.10 -14.35 4.17
N VAL A 89 -4.78 -14.29 2.89
CA VAL A 89 -3.97 -13.21 2.32
C VAL A 89 -4.75 -12.45 1.25
N THR A 90 -4.47 -11.17 1.10
CA THR A 90 -5.03 -10.34 0.03
C THR A 90 -3.93 -9.88 -0.92
N LEU A 91 -4.29 -9.69 -2.18
CA LEU A 91 -3.44 -9.01 -3.15
C LEU A 91 -3.27 -7.54 -2.73
N ALA A 92 -2.05 -7.02 -2.77
CA ALA A 92 -1.76 -5.63 -2.45
C ALA A 92 -0.67 -5.06 -3.37
N VAL A 93 -0.79 -3.77 -3.67
CA VAL A 93 0.25 -3.02 -4.38
C VAL A 93 1.47 -2.88 -3.50
N ASP A 94 2.66 -3.12 -4.05
CA ASP A 94 3.89 -2.98 -3.29
C ASP A 94 4.36 -1.54 -3.18
N MET A 95 5.07 -1.24 -2.09
CA MET A 95 5.66 0.08 -1.86
C MET A 95 7.16 -0.05 -1.83
N GLU A 96 7.84 0.77 -2.63
CA GLU A 96 9.29 0.81 -2.57
C GLU A 96 9.71 1.57 -1.31
N GLU A 97 10.05 0.83 -0.25
CA GLU A 97 10.43 1.38 1.06
C GLU A 97 11.63 2.34 0.96
N VAL A 98 12.53 2.10 -0.01
CA VAL A 98 13.69 2.95 -0.29
C VAL A 98 13.26 4.39 -0.63
N SER A 99 12.10 4.57 -1.28
CA SER A 99 11.57 5.90 -1.61
C SER A 99 11.19 6.73 -0.37
N LEU A 100 10.97 6.11 0.79
CA LEU A 100 10.68 6.86 2.02
C LEU A 100 11.88 7.69 2.49
N TYR A 101 13.09 7.17 2.29
CA TYR A 101 14.33 7.75 2.79
C TYR A 101 15.08 8.60 1.76
N SER A 102 14.58 8.66 0.51
CA SER A 102 15.14 9.49 -0.54
C SER A 102 14.48 10.87 -0.57
N ASP A 103 15.11 11.83 -1.25
CA ASP A 103 14.49 13.13 -1.54
C ASP A 103 13.59 13.06 -2.80
N GLU A 104 13.51 11.90 -3.45
CA GLU A 104 12.69 11.67 -4.65
C GLU A 104 11.19 11.56 -4.32
N PRO A 105 10.29 11.86 -5.28
CA PRO A 105 8.85 11.66 -5.12
C PRO A 105 8.51 10.25 -4.61
N LEU A 106 7.50 10.15 -3.77
CA LEU A 106 7.01 8.85 -3.30
C LEU A 106 6.37 8.11 -4.48
N GLN A 107 6.97 6.99 -4.87
CA GLN A 107 6.45 6.13 -5.92
C GLN A 107 5.90 4.84 -5.32
N LEU A 108 4.71 4.45 -5.78
CA LEU A 108 4.28 3.07 -5.62
C LEU A 108 4.99 2.24 -6.68
N SER A 109 5.50 1.09 -6.26
CA SER A 109 6.00 0.09 -7.19
C SER A 109 4.81 -0.45 -7.99
N SER A 110 5.05 -0.80 -9.26
CA SER A 110 4.08 -1.58 -10.04
C SER A 110 4.02 -3.05 -9.62
N GLY A 111 4.87 -3.45 -8.67
CA GLY A 111 4.87 -4.77 -8.06
C GLY A 111 3.61 -5.04 -7.24
N LEU A 112 3.26 -6.32 -7.13
CA LEU A 112 2.16 -6.80 -6.32
C LEU A 112 2.70 -7.84 -5.34
N SER A 113 2.14 -7.86 -4.13
CA SER A 113 2.47 -8.85 -3.10
C SER A 113 1.20 -9.44 -2.49
N ALA A 114 1.34 -10.60 -1.86
CA ALA A 114 0.31 -11.15 -0.99
C ALA A 114 0.58 -10.69 0.45
N VAL A 115 -0.41 -10.07 1.09
CA VAL A 115 -0.28 -9.56 2.47
C VAL A 115 -1.28 -10.23 3.40
N ARG A 116 -0.85 -10.54 4.62
CA ARG A 116 -1.69 -11.09 5.70
C ARG A 116 -2.57 -10.00 6.32
N ARG A 117 -3.37 -9.34 5.49
CA ARG A 117 -4.29 -8.27 5.89
C ARG A 117 -5.58 -8.37 5.09
N VAL A 118 -6.69 -8.52 5.80
CA VAL A 118 -8.02 -8.64 5.21
C VAL A 118 -8.86 -7.37 5.37
N ASP A 119 -8.37 -6.39 6.13
CA ASP A 119 -9.00 -5.07 6.20
C ASP A 119 -8.83 -4.34 4.86
N PRO A 120 -9.92 -3.78 4.30
CA PRO A 120 -9.86 -3.03 3.05
C PRO A 120 -9.20 -1.66 3.28
N ILE A 121 -8.08 -1.46 2.61
CA ILE A 121 -7.30 -0.22 2.58
C ILE A 121 -6.94 0.14 1.13
N GLY A 122 -6.50 1.36 0.88
CA GLY A 122 -6.10 1.81 -0.46
C GLY A 122 -5.10 0.87 -1.16
N ARG A 123 -4.21 0.24 -0.39
CA ARG A 123 -3.18 -0.69 -0.89
C ARG A 123 -3.71 -2.02 -1.44
N ASN A 124 -4.78 -2.57 -0.86
CA ASN A 124 -5.29 -3.92 -1.20
C ASN A 124 -6.70 -3.92 -1.78
N ALA A 125 -7.36 -2.76 -1.85
CA ALA A 125 -8.65 -2.60 -2.50
C ALA A 125 -8.50 -2.20 -3.98
N PHE A 126 -9.25 -2.87 -4.84
CA PHE A 126 -9.23 -2.68 -6.28
C PHE A 126 -10.62 -2.37 -6.83
N CYS A 127 -10.66 -1.57 -7.89
CA CYS A 127 -11.84 -1.32 -8.71
C CYS A 127 -11.86 -2.30 -9.88
N ILE A 128 -12.98 -2.95 -10.15
CA ILE A 128 -13.19 -3.71 -11.38
C ILE A 128 -13.43 -2.74 -12.53
N VAL A 129 -12.55 -2.69 -13.51
CA VAL A 129 -12.62 -1.75 -14.64
C VAL A 129 -12.83 -2.51 -15.94
N SER A 130 -13.75 -2.01 -16.76
CA SER A 130 -14.05 -2.57 -18.07
C SER A 130 -12.87 -2.40 -19.03
N ALA A 131 -12.49 -3.49 -19.72
CA ALA A 131 -11.45 -3.49 -20.75
C ALA A 131 -12.02 -3.53 -22.18
N ASP A 132 -13.28 -3.91 -22.31
CA ASP A 132 -13.97 -4.19 -23.57
C ASP A 132 -15.05 -3.14 -23.90
N GLY A 133 -15.27 -2.17 -23.01
CA GLY A 133 -16.28 -1.12 -23.18
C GLY A 133 -17.64 -1.43 -22.56
N SER A 134 -17.78 -2.54 -21.81
CA SER A 134 -18.95 -2.77 -20.95
C SER A 134 -19.20 -1.57 -20.02
N ALA A 135 -20.48 -1.29 -19.77
CA ALA A 135 -20.89 -0.14 -18.96
C ALA A 135 -20.64 -0.38 -17.46
N GLU A 136 -20.41 0.71 -16.72
CA GLU A 136 -20.37 0.65 -15.26
C GLU A 136 -21.71 0.15 -14.71
N GLY A 137 -21.64 -0.72 -13.70
CA GLY A 137 -22.80 -1.37 -13.10
C GLY A 137 -23.29 -2.61 -13.84
N GLU A 138 -22.70 -3.01 -14.98
CA GLU A 138 -23.00 -4.31 -15.59
C GLU A 138 -22.28 -5.46 -14.88
N PRO A 139 -22.93 -6.64 -14.75
CA PRO A 139 -22.33 -7.78 -14.07
C PRO A 139 -21.19 -8.38 -14.90
N LEU A 140 -20.03 -8.57 -14.27
CA LEU A 140 -18.86 -9.17 -14.86
C LEU A 140 -19.10 -10.67 -15.11
N ARG A 141 -18.80 -11.14 -16.32
CA ARG A 141 -19.06 -12.54 -16.73
C ARG A 141 -17.77 -13.36 -16.81
N TYR A 142 -17.90 -14.67 -16.65
CA TYR A 142 -16.78 -15.59 -16.87
C TYR A 142 -16.25 -15.48 -18.30
N GLY A 143 -14.93 -15.43 -18.43
CA GLY A 143 -14.24 -15.28 -19.71
C GLY A 143 -14.23 -13.84 -20.26
N GLN A 144 -14.83 -12.88 -19.54
CA GLN A 144 -14.78 -11.47 -19.91
C GLN A 144 -13.48 -10.81 -19.42
N SER A 145 -12.87 -10.00 -20.28
CA SER A 145 -11.65 -9.27 -19.95
C SER A 145 -11.96 -8.03 -19.11
N PHE A 146 -11.20 -7.83 -18.04
CA PHE A 146 -11.30 -6.65 -17.17
C PHE A 146 -9.92 -6.28 -16.63
N LEU A 147 -9.83 -5.09 -16.04
CA LEU A 147 -8.64 -4.57 -15.37
C LEU A 147 -8.91 -4.37 -13.88
N LEU A 148 -7.86 -4.42 -13.08
CA LEU A 148 -7.89 -4.03 -11.67
C LEU A 148 -7.30 -2.63 -11.52
N GLY A 149 -8.14 -1.67 -11.15
CA GLY A 149 -7.72 -0.30 -10.84
C GLY A 149 -7.40 -0.15 -9.35
N THR A 150 -6.28 0.44 -8.99
CA THR A 150 -5.93 0.68 -7.58
C THR A 150 -6.80 1.78 -6.97
N LYS A 151 -7.37 1.58 -5.77
CA LYS A 151 -8.12 2.64 -5.06
C LYS A 151 -7.24 3.55 -4.21
N GLY A 152 -6.03 3.13 -3.88
CA GLY A 152 -4.99 3.95 -3.26
C GLY A 152 -3.91 4.34 -4.26
N GLY A 153 -3.34 5.53 -4.08
CA GLY A 153 -2.26 6.06 -4.90
C GLY A 153 -1.52 7.17 -4.17
N VAL A 154 -0.22 7.33 -4.43
CA VAL A 154 0.49 8.55 -4.02
C VAL A 154 0.45 9.50 -5.21
N SER A 155 -0.35 10.56 -5.12
CA SER A 155 -0.29 11.67 -6.07
C SER A 155 0.65 12.73 -5.49
N ASP A 156 1.87 12.81 -6.00
CA ASP A 156 2.80 13.90 -5.66
C ASP A 156 2.54 15.19 -6.45
N LYS A 157 1.40 15.27 -7.16
CA LYS A 157 0.94 16.54 -7.73
C LYS A 157 0.30 17.38 -6.63
N LEU A 158 1.08 18.32 -6.12
CA LEU A 158 0.60 19.59 -5.55
C LEU A 158 -0.26 20.36 -6.58
#